data_AF-A0A1J4JIG9-F1
#
_entry.id   AF-A0A1J4JIG9-F1
#
_cell.length_a   1.000
_cell.length_b   1.000
_cell.length_c   1.000
_cell.angle_alpha   90.00
_cell.angle_beta   90.00
_cell.angle_gamma   90.00
#
_symmetry.space_group_name_H-M   'P 1'
#
loop_
_entity.id
_entity.type
_entity.pdbx_description
1 polymer ?
#
loop_
_entity_poly.entity_id
_entity_poly.type
_entity_poly.pdbx_seq_one_letter_code
_entity_poly.pdbx_strand_id
1 'polypeptide(L)'
;MSENQTIQPSDEAPSPIDTSKLPLLLKNYSHLMCRDAFFTPLPEGHSPLKRPLRELLKYGVLNLDKPANPSSHEIVSWVKQILKVEKTGHSGTLDPKVTGVLIICIERATRIAKSQQNAGKEYVAVLRLFDVVDQTDLVKAIKFLTGRVYQCPPLISAVKKQLRVREIMSNELIEYDPEQKLAIMRIACEAGTYIRVLCEHLGLVLGVGGEMAELRRTRTGNITEETGMVTMHDLLDAKWLLDTKGDESLMRRVIRPLEWMLTSYKRIVVKDSSVDAICHGAKVLIPGVMRFDSEIEVEDIVVIITTKGEAVALGIAQMTSQIMATVNHGIAAKIKRVIMDRGTYQKCWGTGPVAQEKKRLIKEGKLDEKGKPNAKTPVNWLKNYLEGQLAK
;
A
#
# COMPACT_ATOMS: atom_id res chain seq x y z
N MET A 1 -56.87 -7.87 -12.49
CA MET A 1 -56.49 -8.28 -13.86
C MET A 1 -55.44 -7.26 -14.29
N SER A 2 -54.15 -7.49 -14.06
CA SER A 2 -53.24 -8.50 -14.63
C SER A 2 -52.36 -7.82 -15.66
N GLU A 3 -51.14 -7.45 -15.26
CA GLU A 3 -50.00 -7.48 -16.15
C GLU A 3 -48.79 -7.91 -15.30
N ASN A 4 -48.42 -9.17 -15.50
CA ASN A 4 -47.26 -9.80 -14.89
C ASN A 4 -46.00 -9.03 -15.29
N GLN A 5 -45.32 -8.39 -14.33
CA GLN A 5 -43.91 -8.02 -14.46
C GLN A 5 -43.04 -9.26 -14.29
N THR A 6 -43.18 -10.22 -15.21
CA THR A 6 -42.26 -11.35 -15.32
C THR A 6 -41.08 -10.93 -16.16
N ILE A 7 -39.89 -10.97 -15.57
CA ILE A 7 -38.61 -10.86 -16.26
C ILE A 7 -38.57 -11.98 -17.32
N GLN A 8 -38.46 -11.61 -18.60
CA GLN A 8 -38.28 -12.61 -19.65
C GLN A 8 -36.89 -13.24 -19.55
N PRO A 9 -36.77 -14.56 -19.77
CA PRO A 9 -35.47 -15.21 -19.86
C PRO A 9 -34.72 -14.63 -21.07
N SER A 10 -33.51 -14.15 -20.81
CA SER A 10 -32.55 -13.77 -21.83
C SER A 10 -31.61 -14.96 -22.07
N ASP A 11 -31.46 -15.36 -23.33
CA ASP A 11 -30.46 -16.36 -23.76
C ASP A 11 -29.03 -15.78 -23.78
N GLU A 12 -28.88 -14.49 -23.49
CA GLU A 12 -27.57 -13.85 -23.35
C GLU A 12 -27.06 -14.05 -21.92
N ALA A 13 -25.98 -14.83 -21.79
CA ALA A 13 -25.19 -14.85 -20.57
C ALA A 13 -24.86 -13.40 -20.18
N PRO A 14 -25.00 -13.01 -18.90
CA PRO A 14 -24.71 -11.65 -18.47
C PRO A 14 -23.31 -11.27 -18.96
N SER A 15 -23.23 -10.17 -19.71
CA SER A 15 -21.97 -9.67 -20.25
C SER A 15 -20.99 -9.52 -19.08
N PRO A 16 -19.73 -9.98 -19.21
CA PRO A 16 -18.76 -9.89 -18.14
C PRO A 16 -18.69 -8.46 -17.64
N ILE A 17 -18.93 -8.25 -16.34
CA ILE A 17 -18.87 -6.92 -15.73
C ILE A 17 -17.51 -6.33 -16.09
N ASP A 18 -17.50 -5.15 -16.73
CA ASP A 18 -16.26 -4.43 -17.03
C ASP A 18 -15.59 -4.02 -15.72
N THR A 19 -14.63 -4.84 -15.28
CA THR A 19 -13.92 -4.62 -14.03
C THR A 19 -12.81 -3.57 -14.14
N SER A 20 -12.54 -3.02 -15.33
CA SER A 20 -11.51 -2.00 -15.54
C SER A 20 -11.84 -0.68 -14.85
N LYS A 21 -13.13 -0.42 -14.63
CA LYS A 21 -13.66 0.77 -13.95
C LYS A 21 -13.84 0.60 -12.44
N LEU A 22 -13.61 -0.60 -11.91
CA LEU A 22 -13.70 -0.80 -10.46
C LEU A 22 -12.59 -0.02 -9.74
N PRO A 23 -12.89 0.53 -8.56
CA PRO A 23 -11.97 1.44 -7.87
C PRO A 23 -10.83 0.68 -7.18
N LEU A 24 -9.71 1.37 -7.04
CA LEU A 24 -8.60 0.99 -6.15
C LEU A 24 -8.12 -0.45 -6.43
N LEU A 25 -8.10 -1.30 -5.40
CA LEU A 25 -7.56 -2.66 -5.49
C LEU A 25 -8.45 -3.63 -6.28
N LEU A 26 -9.70 -3.25 -6.56
CA LEU A 26 -10.61 -4.03 -7.41
C LEU A 26 -10.48 -3.68 -8.90
N LYS A 27 -9.67 -2.69 -9.27
CA LYS A 27 -9.43 -2.37 -10.68
C LYS A 27 -8.90 -3.60 -11.43
N ASN A 28 -9.46 -3.91 -12.59
CA ASN A 28 -9.08 -5.09 -13.40
C ASN A 28 -9.23 -6.41 -12.63
N TYR A 29 -10.25 -6.54 -11.77
CA TYR A 29 -10.47 -7.74 -10.97
C TYR A 29 -10.63 -9.02 -11.81
N SER A 30 -11.21 -8.91 -13.02
CA SER A 30 -11.37 -10.05 -13.94
C SER A 30 -10.06 -10.57 -14.51
N HIS A 31 -8.97 -9.79 -14.45
CA HIS A 31 -7.64 -10.23 -14.91
C HIS A 31 -6.93 -11.11 -13.87
N LEU A 32 -7.46 -11.20 -12.64
CA LEU A 32 -6.91 -12.07 -11.61
C LEU A 32 -7.18 -13.54 -11.95
N MET A 33 -6.18 -14.38 -11.74
CA MET A 33 -6.33 -15.84 -11.86
C MET A 33 -7.36 -16.33 -10.84
N CYS A 34 -8.34 -17.09 -11.31
CA CYS A 34 -9.38 -17.67 -10.47
C CYS A 34 -8.96 -19.06 -9.98
N ARG A 35 -8.90 -19.23 -8.66
CA ARG A 35 -8.66 -20.54 -8.03
C ARG A 35 -9.95 -21.16 -7.53
N ASP A 36 -10.76 -20.36 -6.84
CA ASP A 36 -12.04 -20.79 -6.31
C ASP A 36 -13.09 -19.71 -6.55
N ALA A 37 -14.14 -20.11 -7.27
CA ALA A 37 -15.28 -19.24 -7.57
C ALA A 37 -16.33 -19.25 -6.45
N PHE A 38 -16.30 -20.27 -5.58
CA PHE A 38 -17.32 -20.49 -4.56
C PHE A 38 -16.84 -20.02 -3.20
N PHE A 39 -17.60 -19.11 -2.60
CA PHE A 39 -17.39 -18.65 -1.23
C PHE A 39 -18.72 -18.17 -0.66
N THR A 40 -18.83 -18.16 0.67
CA THR A 40 -19.97 -17.57 1.36
C THR A 40 -19.61 -16.12 1.70
N PRO A 41 -20.22 -15.13 1.05
CA PRO A 41 -19.96 -13.73 1.38
C PRO A 41 -20.48 -13.43 2.78
N LEU A 42 -19.68 -12.71 3.54
CA LEU A 42 -20.03 -12.26 4.88
C LEU A 42 -20.49 -10.79 4.82
N PRO A 43 -21.57 -10.39 5.52
CA PRO A 43 -22.11 -9.04 5.43
C PRO A 43 -21.20 -7.96 6.05
N GLU A 44 -20.23 -8.35 6.87
CA GLU A 44 -19.33 -7.45 7.58
C GLU A 44 -18.30 -6.77 6.67
N GLY A 45 -17.78 -5.62 7.11
CA GLY A 45 -16.81 -4.82 6.36
C GLY A 45 -17.45 -3.96 5.27
N HIS A 46 -16.64 -3.10 4.65
CA HIS A 46 -17.12 -2.12 3.67
C HIS A 46 -16.15 -2.01 2.51
N SER A 47 -16.65 -1.91 1.28
CA SER A 47 -15.79 -1.50 0.17
C SER A 47 -15.15 -0.13 0.49
N PRO A 48 -13.85 0.09 0.20
CA PRO A 48 -13.11 1.25 0.72
C PRO A 48 -13.76 2.62 0.50
N LEU A 49 -14.37 2.85 -0.68
CA LEU A 49 -15.03 4.12 -1.00
C LEU A 49 -16.42 4.28 -0.36
N LYS A 50 -17.02 3.18 0.11
CA LYS A 50 -18.35 3.15 0.75
C LYS A 50 -18.26 3.06 2.28
N ARG A 51 -17.08 3.20 2.87
CA ARG A 51 -16.91 3.22 4.33
C ARG A 51 -17.71 4.37 4.96
N PRO A 52 -18.36 4.15 6.12
CA PRO A 52 -18.81 5.22 6.99
C PRO A 52 -17.64 6.16 7.31
N LEU A 53 -17.89 7.47 7.47
CA LEU A 53 -16.81 8.46 7.59
C LEU A 53 -15.84 8.14 8.73
N ARG A 54 -16.35 7.68 9.88
CA ARG A 54 -15.52 7.27 11.02
C ARG A 54 -14.53 6.16 10.64
N GLU A 55 -14.95 5.18 9.84
CA GLU A 55 -14.06 4.12 9.35
C GLU A 55 -13.12 4.61 8.25
N LEU A 56 -13.58 5.51 7.37
CA LEU A 56 -12.73 6.15 6.38
C LEU A 56 -11.58 6.90 7.06
N LEU A 57 -11.84 7.70 8.10
CA LEU A 57 -10.81 8.37 8.89
C LEU A 57 -9.85 7.36 9.51
N LYS A 58 -10.38 6.28 10.08
CA LYS A 58 -9.58 5.22 10.72
C LYS A 58 -8.59 4.58 9.74
N TYR A 59 -8.97 4.42 8.49
CA TYR A 59 -8.15 3.86 7.41
C TYR A 59 -7.77 4.92 6.37
N GLY A 60 -7.63 6.17 6.81
CA GLY A 60 -7.51 7.34 5.94
C GLY A 60 -6.07 7.69 5.61
N VAL A 61 -5.87 8.21 4.41
CA VAL A 61 -4.63 8.83 3.96
C VAL A 61 -4.93 10.18 3.32
N LEU A 62 -4.02 11.12 3.52
CA LEU A 62 -4.09 12.48 3.03
C LEU A 62 -2.84 12.73 2.16
N ASN A 63 -3.03 13.06 0.90
CA ASN A 63 -1.94 13.51 0.03
C ASN A 63 -1.79 15.03 0.18
N LEU A 64 -0.96 15.47 1.12
CA LEU A 64 -0.83 16.88 1.44
C LEU A 64 0.23 17.54 0.56
N ASP A 65 -0.08 18.70 -0.03
CA ASP A 65 0.93 19.63 -0.52
C ASP A 65 1.54 20.35 0.69
N LYS A 66 2.69 19.86 1.15
CA LYS A 66 3.37 20.44 2.30
C LYS A 66 3.82 21.87 1.96
N PRO A 67 3.46 22.88 2.76
CA PRO A 67 3.99 24.22 2.58
C PRO A 67 5.47 24.31 2.95
N ALA A 68 6.15 25.33 2.43
CA ALA A 68 7.50 25.67 2.87
C ALA A 68 7.47 26.24 4.29
N ASN A 69 8.55 25.98 5.05
CA ASN A 69 8.86 26.40 6.43
C ASN A 69 8.53 25.42 7.56
N PRO A 70 7.30 24.93 7.79
CA PRO A 70 7.07 24.01 8.89
C PRO A 70 7.74 22.66 8.61
N SER A 71 8.23 22.02 9.66
CA SER A 71 8.72 20.65 9.56
C SER A 71 7.57 19.69 9.24
N SER A 72 7.91 18.54 8.65
CA SER A 72 6.91 17.49 8.40
C SER A 72 6.23 17.01 9.69
N HIS A 73 6.92 17.06 10.84
CA HIS A 73 6.37 16.64 12.13
C HIS A 73 5.36 17.63 12.69
N GLU A 74 5.59 18.93 12.54
CA GLU A 74 4.63 19.97 12.93
C GLU A 74 3.33 19.84 12.13
N ILE A 75 3.44 19.68 10.81
CA ILE A 75 2.30 19.47 9.92
C ILE A 75 1.47 18.26 10.37
N VAL A 76 2.11 17.12 10.65
CA VAL A 76 1.44 15.90 11.10
C VAL A 76 0.75 16.08 12.45
N SER A 77 1.32 16.91 13.34
CA SER A 77 0.72 17.30 14.61
C SER A 77 -0.54 18.16 14.41
N TRP A 78 -0.49 19.16 13.52
CA TRP A 78 -1.65 19.99 13.20
C TRP A 78 -2.78 19.17 12.57
N VAL A 79 -2.47 18.27 11.62
CA VAL A 79 -3.48 17.37 11.04
C VAL A 79 -4.14 16.51 12.11
N LYS A 80 -3.37 16.00 13.08
CA LYS A 80 -3.92 15.25 14.23
C LYS A 80 -4.91 16.09 15.03
N GLN A 81 -4.55 17.33 15.33
CA GLN A 81 -5.38 18.26 16.11
C GLN A 81 -6.66 18.66 15.35
N ILE A 82 -6.56 19.01 14.07
CA ILE A 82 -7.69 19.39 13.22
C ILE A 82 -8.70 18.24 13.13
N LEU A 83 -8.22 17.03 12.83
CA LEU A 83 -9.09 15.85 12.68
C LEU A 83 -9.55 15.26 14.02
N LYS A 84 -8.97 15.69 15.15
CA LYS A 84 -9.25 15.15 16.50
C LYS A 84 -9.08 13.63 16.57
N VAL A 85 -8.00 13.14 15.97
CA VAL A 85 -7.62 11.71 15.91
C VAL A 85 -6.50 11.40 16.89
N GLU A 86 -6.36 10.14 17.28
CA GLU A 86 -5.36 9.70 18.26
C GLU A 86 -3.96 9.59 17.66
N LYS A 87 -3.87 9.18 16.39
CA LYS A 87 -2.59 8.88 15.75
C LYS A 87 -2.53 9.35 14.31
N THR A 88 -1.42 10.00 13.97
CA THR A 88 -1.03 10.34 12.61
C THR A 88 0.44 10.01 12.39
N GLY A 89 0.85 9.87 11.14
CA GLY A 89 2.24 9.65 10.73
C GLY A 89 2.41 10.01 9.25
N HIS A 90 3.65 10.01 8.74
CA HIS A 90 3.90 10.39 7.34
C HIS A 90 4.85 9.43 6.61
N SER A 91 4.79 9.45 5.28
CA SER A 91 5.50 8.57 4.35
C SER A 91 6.95 8.96 4.05
N GLY A 92 7.54 9.87 4.83
CA GLY A 92 8.93 10.32 4.65
C GLY A 92 9.08 11.82 4.87
N THR A 93 10.06 12.19 5.68
CA THR A 93 10.32 13.58 6.08
C THR A 93 10.74 14.41 4.87
N LEU A 94 10.07 15.55 4.69
CA LEU A 94 10.56 16.68 3.91
C LEU A 94 11.19 17.69 4.85
N ASP A 95 12.34 18.21 4.47
CA ASP A 95 13.00 19.29 5.19
C ASP A 95 12.07 20.53 5.25
N PRO A 96 12.25 21.41 6.25
CA PRO A 96 11.41 22.60 6.45
C PRO A 96 11.07 23.38 5.17
N LYS A 97 12.07 23.73 4.35
CA LYS A 97 11.91 24.51 3.12
C LYS A 97 11.31 23.74 1.94
N VAL A 98 11.23 22.41 2.02
CA VAL A 98 10.83 21.55 0.91
C VAL A 98 9.32 21.43 0.85
N THR A 99 8.75 21.56 -0.34
CA THR A 99 7.30 21.51 -0.59
C THR A 99 6.85 20.24 -1.30
N GLY A 100 5.55 20.10 -1.55
CA GLY A 100 4.98 19.03 -2.36
C GLY A 100 4.49 17.83 -1.56
N VAL A 101 4.38 16.70 -2.24
CA VAL A 101 3.70 15.48 -1.79
C VAL A 101 4.21 15.02 -0.42
N LEU A 102 3.39 15.12 0.61
CA LEU A 102 3.58 14.53 1.93
C LEU A 102 2.37 13.67 2.25
N ILE A 103 2.52 12.35 2.15
CA ILE A 103 1.41 11.45 2.48
C ILE A 103 1.31 11.33 3.99
N ILE A 104 0.19 11.77 4.55
CA ILE A 104 -0.14 11.66 5.96
C ILE A 104 -1.10 10.49 6.15
N CYS A 105 -0.68 9.54 6.96
CA CYS A 105 -1.45 8.38 7.34
C CYS A 105 -2.20 8.66 8.65
N ILE A 106 -3.48 8.32 8.69
CA ILE A 106 -4.36 8.55 9.84
C ILE A 106 -4.66 7.20 10.52
N GLU A 107 -4.62 7.17 11.85
CA GLU A 107 -5.00 6.03 12.69
C GLU A 107 -4.37 4.70 12.25
N ARG A 108 -5.16 3.77 11.70
CA ARG A 108 -4.69 2.44 11.27
C ARG A 108 -3.78 2.52 10.05
N ALA A 109 -3.96 3.51 9.18
CA ALA A 109 -3.09 3.71 8.03
C ALA A 109 -1.63 4.00 8.47
N THR A 110 -1.39 4.48 9.70
CA THR A 110 -0.01 4.67 10.21
C THR A 110 0.80 3.38 10.22
N ARG A 111 0.15 2.21 10.20
CA ARG A 111 0.82 0.90 10.14
C ARG A 111 1.59 0.67 8.84
N ILE A 112 1.22 1.35 7.76
CA ILE A 112 1.86 1.24 6.44
C ILE A 112 2.72 2.46 6.08
N ALA A 113 2.85 3.45 6.98
CA ALA A 113 3.77 4.57 6.79
C ALA A 113 5.21 4.10 6.51
N LYS A 114 5.67 3.05 7.19
CA LYS A 114 7.02 2.48 6.98
C LYS A 114 7.23 1.89 5.58
N SER A 115 6.23 1.24 4.98
CA SER A 115 6.39 0.74 3.60
C SER A 115 6.46 1.90 2.61
N GLN A 116 5.72 2.97 2.86
CA GLN A 116 5.74 4.18 2.02
C GLN A 116 7.01 5.01 2.17
N GLN A 117 7.65 4.98 3.35
CA GLN A 117 8.97 5.58 3.57
C GLN A 117 10.02 5.01 2.62
N ASN A 118 10.00 3.70 2.39
CA ASN A 118 10.94 3.01 1.51
C ASN A 118 10.56 3.06 0.01
N ALA A 119 9.37 3.56 -0.34
CA ALA A 119 8.97 3.66 -1.74
C ALA A 119 9.84 4.69 -2.49
N GLY A 120 10.04 4.49 -3.79
CA GLY A 120 10.73 5.44 -4.65
C GLY A 120 10.08 6.83 -4.61
N LYS A 121 10.89 7.87 -4.78
CA LYS A 121 10.49 9.28 -4.69
C LYS A 121 10.85 10.00 -5.98
N GLU A 122 10.11 11.05 -6.30
CA GLU A 122 10.46 11.97 -7.38
C GLU A 122 10.45 13.40 -6.88
N TYR A 123 11.39 14.17 -7.39
CA TYR A 123 11.59 15.56 -7.05
C TYR A 123 11.77 16.42 -8.30
N VAL A 124 11.35 17.67 -8.18
CA VAL A 124 11.84 18.77 -9.00
C VAL A 124 12.75 19.62 -8.12
N ALA A 125 14.00 19.78 -8.53
CA ALA A 125 15.04 20.47 -7.79
C ALA A 125 15.55 21.66 -8.59
N VAL A 126 15.84 22.76 -7.88
CA VAL A 126 16.54 23.92 -8.43
C VAL A 126 17.96 23.88 -7.91
N LEU A 127 18.91 23.61 -8.81
CA LEU A 127 20.34 23.67 -8.58
C LEU A 127 20.83 25.10 -8.84
N ARG A 128 21.50 25.70 -7.87
CA ARG A 128 22.25 26.95 -8.04
C ARG A 128 23.72 26.62 -8.18
N LEU A 129 24.30 26.97 -9.32
CA LEU A 129 25.73 26.88 -9.57
C LEU A 129 26.40 28.19 -9.12
N PHE A 130 27.66 28.13 -8.68
CA PHE A 130 28.37 29.34 -8.28
C PHE A 130 28.96 30.09 -9.48
N ASP A 131 29.15 29.40 -10.61
CA ASP A 131 29.55 30.01 -11.87
C ASP A 131 28.81 29.46 -13.08
N VAL A 132 28.90 30.18 -14.20
CA VAL A 132 28.29 29.80 -15.47
C VAL A 132 29.00 28.57 -16.03
N VAL A 133 28.22 27.58 -16.44
CA VAL A 133 28.70 26.38 -17.14
C VAL A 133 28.06 26.24 -18.51
N ASP A 134 28.73 25.51 -19.41
CA ASP A 134 28.13 25.12 -20.67
C ASP A 134 27.01 24.09 -20.44
N GLN A 135 25.89 24.26 -21.15
CA GLN A 135 24.72 23.40 -21.00
C GLN A 135 25.03 21.94 -21.36
N THR A 136 25.92 21.70 -22.33
CA THR A 136 26.26 20.33 -22.72
C THR A 136 27.04 19.62 -21.62
N ASP A 137 27.89 20.32 -20.88
CA ASP A 137 28.63 19.77 -19.76
C ASP A 137 27.73 19.53 -18.54
N LEU A 138 26.78 20.43 -18.28
CA LEU A 138 25.74 20.23 -17.28
C LEU A 138 24.93 18.94 -17.55
N VAL A 139 24.49 18.73 -18.79
CA VAL A 139 23.75 17.51 -19.19
C VAL A 139 24.62 16.26 -19.01
N LYS A 140 25.91 16.31 -19.35
CA LYS A 140 26.83 15.18 -19.12
C LYS A 140 27.00 14.88 -17.63
N ALA A 141 27.16 15.91 -16.78
CA ALA A 141 27.29 15.75 -15.33
C ALA A 141 26.03 15.16 -14.69
N ILE A 142 24.84 15.61 -15.13
CA ILE A 142 23.54 15.07 -14.71
C ILE A 142 23.42 13.58 -15.05
N LYS A 143 23.77 13.21 -16.29
CA LYS A 143 23.78 11.81 -16.73
C LYS A 143 24.81 10.97 -15.97
N PHE A 144 25.99 11.52 -15.69
CA PHE A 144 27.05 10.85 -14.94
C PHE A 144 26.61 10.47 -13.51
N LEU A 145 25.79 11.30 -12.86
CA LEU A 145 25.24 11.01 -11.53
C LEU A 145 23.88 10.28 -11.55
N THR A 146 23.58 9.56 -12.64
CA THR A 146 22.45 8.63 -12.72
C THR A 146 22.90 7.21 -12.40
N GLY A 147 22.04 6.41 -11.78
CA GLY A 147 22.35 5.06 -11.29
C GLY A 147 22.85 5.06 -9.85
N ARG A 148 23.80 4.17 -9.54
CA ARG A 148 24.30 3.99 -8.16
C ARG A 148 25.31 5.07 -7.81
N VAL A 149 24.94 5.95 -6.89
CA VAL A 149 25.78 7.04 -6.39
C VAL A 149 26.16 6.84 -4.93
N TYR A 150 27.37 7.26 -4.58
CA TYR A 150 27.81 7.34 -3.20
C TYR A 150 27.31 8.63 -2.56
N GLN A 151 26.76 8.55 -1.36
CA GLN A 151 26.36 9.70 -0.57
C GLN A 151 26.76 9.52 0.89
N CYS A 152 27.15 10.62 1.53
CA CYS A 152 27.18 10.71 2.98
C CYS A 152 26.03 11.63 3.42
N PRO A 153 25.21 11.25 4.42
CA PRO A 153 24.19 12.13 4.97
C PRO A 153 24.77 13.50 5.39
N PRO A 154 24.05 14.61 5.14
CA PRO A 154 24.52 15.95 5.46
C PRO A 154 24.61 16.20 6.97
N LEU A 155 25.21 17.34 7.35
CA LEU A 155 25.42 17.71 8.75
C LEU A 155 24.14 17.65 9.59
N ILE A 156 23.04 18.17 9.04
CA ILE A 156 21.70 18.14 9.63
C ILE A 156 20.94 16.97 8.99
N SER A 157 20.88 15.84 9.69
CA SER A 157 20.15 14.66 9.23
C SER A 157 19.65 13.84 10.41
N ALA A 158 18.55 13.10 10.21
CA ALA A 158 17.96 12.22 11.21
C ALA A 158 18.65 10.83 11.31
N VAL A 159 19.72 10.61 10.55
CA VAL A 159 20.39 9.31 10.40
C VAL A 159 21.89 9.45 10.63
N LYS A 160 22.54 8.35 11.03
CA LYS A 160 24.00 8.33 11.23
C LYS A 160 24.75 8.66 9.94
N LYS A 161 25.77 9.52 10.05
CA LYS A 161 26.63 9.94 8.93
C LYS A 161 27.59 8.82 8.58
N GLN A 162 27.23 8.03 7.58
CA GLN A 162 28.03 6.95 7.04
C GLN A 162 27.87 6.93 5.52
N LEU A 163 28.96 6.61 4.81
CA LEU A 163 28.93 6.44 3.37
C LEU A 163 27.95 5.33 3.00
N ARG A 164 27.08 5.61 2.04
CA ARG A 164 26.08 4.66 1.54
C ARG A 164 25.87 4.84 0.06
N VAL A 165 25.46 3.75 -0.59
CA VAL A 165 25.05 3.76 -1.99
C VAL A 165 23.55 4.03 -2.06
N ARG A 166 23.14 4.90 -2.98
CA ARG A 166 21.76 5.16 -3.33
C ARG A 166 21.59 5.12 -4.83
N GLU A 167 20.42 4.73 -5.28
CA GLU A 167 20.12 4.66 -6.71
C GLU A 167 19.26 5.84 -7.17
N ILE A 168 19.75 6.55 -8.18
CA ILE A 168 19.01 7.56 -8.95
C ILE A 168 18.52 6.86 -10.21
N MET A 169 17.22 6.65 -10.30
CA MET A 169 16.58 5.93 -11.41
C MET A 169 16.52 6.78 -12.67
N SER A 170 16.24 8.08 -12.54
CA SER A 170 16.31 9.05 -13.62
C SER A 170 16.75 10.42 -13.11
N ASN A 171 17.47 11.16 -13.94
CA ASN A 171 17.93 12.52 -13.67
C ASN A 171 17.91 13.32 -14.97
N GLU A 172 16.98 14.25 -15.09
CA GLU A 172 16.69 14.96 -16.33
C GLU A 172 16.79 16.47 -16.11
N LEU A 173 17.53 17.16 -16.98
CA LEU A 173 17.52 18.61 -17.05
C LEU A 173 16.21 19.07 -17.71
N ILE A 174 15.45 19.90 -17.01
CA ILE A 174 14.25 20.56 -17.55
C ILE A 174 14.65 21.86 -18.22
N GLU A 175 15.38 22.71 -17.49
CA GLU A 175 15.71 24.07 -17.92
C GLU A 175 17.03 24.51 -17.27
N TYR A 176 17.80 25.35 -17.97
CA TYR A 176 19.00 25.96 -17.44
C TYR A 176 19.06 27.42 -17.88
N ASP A 177 19.20 28.31 -16.90
CA ASP A 177 19.41 29.74 -17.08
C ASP A 177 20.86 30.08 -16.67
N PRO A 178 21.74 30.36 -17.65
CA PRO A 178 23.13 30.74 -17.39
C PRO A 178 23.28 32.08 -16.65
N GLU A 179 22.39 33.04 -16.87
CA GLU A 179 22.48 34.37 -16.25
C GLU A 179 22.20 34.29 -14.75
N GLN A 180 21.20 33.51 -14.38
CA GLN A 180 20.84 33.26 -12.97
C GLN A 180 21.66 32.14 -12.34
N LYS A 181 22.41 31.38 -13.15
CA LYS A 181 23.17 30.19 -12.74
C LYS A 181 22.26 29.14 -12.09
N LEU A 182 21.05 29.01 -12.62
CA LEU A 182 20.01 28.12 -12.09
C LEU A 182 19.66 27.02 -13.09
N ALA A 183 19.64 25.79 -12.62
CA ALA A 183 19.18 24.63 -13.39
C ALA A 183 18.01 23.95 -12.68
N ILE A 184 16.95 23.65 -13.43
CA ILE A 184 15.80 22.90 -12.96
C ILE A 184 15.95 21.45 -13.41
N MET A 185 15.87 20.51 -12.47
CA MET A 185 16.04 19.09 -12.74
C MET A 185 14.87 18.26 -12.20
N ARG A 186 14.50 17.21 -12.93
CA ARG A 186 13.57 16.17 -12.47
C ARG A 186 14.36 14.92 -12.09
N ILE A 187 14.20 14.46 -10.86
CA ILE A 187 14.99 13.37 -10.29
C ILE A 187 14.06 12.31 -9.71
N ALA A 188 14.11 11.09 -10.24
CA ALA A 188 13.50 9.92 -9.61
C ALA A 188 14.57 9.10 -8.90
N CYS A 189 14.37 8.77 -7.63
CA CYS A 189 15.39 8.13 -6.82
C CYS A 189 14.83 7.17 -5.76
N GLU A 190 15.74 6.33 -5.26
CA GLU A 190 15.52 5.47 -4.10
C GLU A 190 15.25 6.30 -2.84
N ALA A 191 14.46 5.76 -1.91
CA ALA A 191 14.23 6.36 -0.62
C ALA A 191 15.54 6.65 0.15
N GLY A 192 15.61 7.85 0.73
CA GLY A 192 16.78 8.29 1.49
C GLY A 192 17.94 8.83 0.64
N THR A 193 17.75 9.01 -0.67
CA THR A 193 18.65 9.83 -1.48
C THR A 193 18.55 11.28 -1.05
N TYR A 194 19.68 11.92 -0.75
CA TYR A 194 19.74 13.34 -0.41
C TYR A 194 19.94 14.16 -1.68
N ILE A 195 18.90 14.87 -2.11
CA ILE A 195 18.98 15.75 -3.30
C ILE A 195 19.93 16.92 -3.07
N ARG A 196 20.04 17.41 -1.83
CA ARG A 196 21.02 18.43 -1.45
C ARG A 196 22.46 18.01 -1.76
N VAL A 197 22.82 16.78 -1.37
CA VAL A 197 24.14 16.20 -1.61
C VAL A 197 24.35 15.95 -3.10
N LEU A 198 23.29 15.58 -3.84
CA LEU A 198 23.35 15.46 -5.30
C LEU A 198 23.68 16.82 -5.96
N CYS A 199 23.06 17.92 -5.54
CA CYS A 199 23.36 19.26 -6.02
C CYS A 199 24.82 19.67 -5.73
N GLU A 200 25.31 19.39 -4.52
CA GLU A 200 26.72 19.61 -4.15
C GLU A 200 27.66 18.81 -5.05
N HIS A 201 27.37 17.52 -5.27
CA HIS A 201 28.16 16.65 -6.14
C HIS A 201 28.16 17.12 -7.60
N LEU A 202 27.02 17.60 -8.12
CA LEU A 202 26.96 18.20 -9.47
C LEU A 202 27.89 19.40 -9.58
N GLY A 203 27.88 20.28 -8.57
CA GLY A 203 28.80 21.41 -8.48
C GLY A 203 30.26 20.98 -8.49
N LEU A 204 30.62 19.93 -7.76
CA LEU A 204 31.99 19.38 -7.71
C LEU A 204 32.41 18.78 -9.06
N VAL A 205 31.53 18.01 -9.71
CA VAL A 205 31.80 17.40 -11.02
C VAL A 205 32.02 18.46 -12.09
N LEU A 206 31.28 19.57 -12.01
CA LEU A 206 31.41 20.71 -12.94
C LEU A 206 32.58 21.64 -12.60
N GLY A 207 33.19 21.50 -11.43
CA GLY A 207 34.32 22.32 -10.98
C GLY A 207 33.97 23.73 -10.49
N VAL A 208 32.71 24.17 -10.65
CA VAL A 208 32.25 25.50 -10.22
C VAL A 208 31.65 25.53 -8.82
N GLY A 209 31.31 24.36 -8.26
CA GLY A 209 30.53 24.25 -7.02
C GLY A 209 29.04 24.54 -7.23
N GLY A 210 28.21 24.11 -6.30
CA GLY A 210 26.77 24.27 -6.41
C GLY A 210 26.02 23.83 -5.16
N GLU A 211 24.80 24.33 -5.04
CA GLU A 211 23.92 24.06 -3.91
C GLU A 211 22.46 23.91 -4.35
N MET A 212 21.65 23.31 -3.49
CA MET A 212 20.22 23.17 -3.72
C MET A 212 19.50 24.44 -3.27
N ALA A 213 18.99 25.23 -4.22
CA ALA A 213 18.22 26.43 -3.93
C ALA A 213 16.81 26.09 -3.45
N GLU A 214 16.11 25.25 -4.20
CA GLU A 214 14.73 24.85 -3.92
C GLU A 214 14.50 23.38 -4.26
N LEU A 215 13.49 22.79 -3.61
CA LEU A 215 13.12 21.40 -3.82
C LEU A 215 11.62 21.21 -3.60
N ARG A 216 10.99 20.51 -4.52
CA ARG A 216 9.61 20.07 -4.44
C ARG A 216 9.54 18.57 -4.68
N ARG A 217 8.82 17.83 -3.82
CA ARG A 217 8.55 16.40 -4.03
C ARG A 217 7.28 16.23 -4.84
N THR A 218 7.39 15.70 -6.05
CA THR A 218 6.27 15.51 -7.00
C THR A 218 5.63 14.13 -6.87
N ARG A 219 6.36 13.13 -6.34
CA ARG A 219 5.85 11.76 -6.15
C ARG A 219 6.40 11.08 -4.90
N THR A 220 5.54 10.27 -4.26
CA THR A 220 5.95 9.23 -3.31
C THR A 220 5.24 7.92 -3.64
N GLY A 221 6.01 6.89 -3.99
CA GLY A 221 5.45 5.61 -4.40
C GLY A 221 4.54 5.79 -5.62
N ASN A 222 3.28 5.39 -5.49
CA ASN A 222 2.25 5.53 -6.52
C ASN A 222 1.41 6.83 -6.41
N ILE A 223 1.69 7.70 -5.43
CA ILE A 223 0.97 8.96 -5.22
C ILE A 223 1.78 10.12 -5.78
N THR A 224 1.16 10.91 -6.65
CA THR A 224 1.72 12.09 -7.33
C THR A 224 1.03 13.38 -6.88
N GLU A 225 1.60 14.53 -7.24
CA GLU A 225 0.98 15.84 -7.01
C GLU A 225 -0.27 16.10 -7.87
N GLU A 226 -0.40 15.42 -9.02
CA GLU A 226 -1.53 15.56 -9.94
C GLU A 226 -2.81 14.91 -9.41
N THR A 227 -2.70 13.95 -8.50
CA THR A 227 -3.82 13.11 -8.10
C THR A 227 -4.21 13.33 -6.64
N GLY A 228 -5.34 14.02 -6.43
CA GLY A 228 -5.96 14.16 -5.11
C GLY A 228 -5.06 14.83 -4.07
N MET A 229 -4.13 15.67 -4.51
CA MET A 229 -3.33 16.50 -3.62
C MET A 229 -4.19 17.64 -3.07
N VAL A 230 -3.99 17.95 -1.78
CA VAL A 230 -4.76 18.95 -1.05
C VAL A 230 -3.86 19.75 -0.12
N THR A 231 -4.28 20.95 0.24
CA THR A 231 -3.55 21.83 1.16
C THR A 231 -4.06 21.69 2.60
N MET A 232 -3.35 22.33 3.54
CA MET A 232 -3.84 22.45 4.92
C MET A 232 -5.14 23.26 5.02
N HIS A 233 -5.35 24.22 4.11
CA HIS A 233 -6.57 25.02 4.05
C HIS A 233 -7.77 24.16 3.65
N ASP A 234 -7.62 23.32 2.61
CA ASP A 234 -8.67 22.39 2.18
C ASP A 234 -9.10 21.44 3.32
N LEU A 235 -8.14 20.97 4.13
CA LEU A 235 -8.41 20.13 5.29
C LEU A 235 -9.20 20.88 6.37
N LEU A 236 -8.82 22.14 6.64
CA LEU A 236 -9.51 22.98 7.62
C LEU A 236 -10.94 23.28 7.17
N ASP A 237 -11.13 23.64 5.91
CA ASP A 237 -12.43 23.94 5.32
C ASP A 237 -13.33 22.70 5.29
N ALA A 238 -12.79 21.54 4.92
CA ALA A 238 -13.51 20.27 4.97
C ALA A 238 -13.94 19.93 6.40
N LYS A 239 -13.08 20.20 7.39
CA LYS A 239 -13.41 19.97 8.81
C LYS A 239 -14.47 20.94 9.31
N TRP A 240 -14.37 22.21 8.95
CA TRP A 240 -15.36 23.23 9.30
C TRP A 240 -16.74 22.90 8.71
N LEU A 241 -16.79 22.49 7.43
CA LEU A 241 -18.02 22.12 6.76
C LEU A 241 -18.68 20.91 7.43
N LEU A 242 -17.89 19.90 7.77
CA LEU A 242 -18.36 18.72 8.50
C LEU A 242 -18.93 19.11 9.88
N ASP A 243 -18.22 19.93 10.64
CA ASP A 243 -18.62 20.29 12.01
C ASP A 243 -19.83 21.23 12.05
N THR A 244 -19.94 22.13 11.08
CA THR A 244 -20.98 23.18 11.04
C THR A 244 -22.25 22.74 10.31
N LYS A 245 -22.10 21.97 9.23
CA LYS A 245 -23.19 21.60 8.31
C LYS A 245 -23.45 20.09 8.25
N GLY A 246 -22.58 19.26 8.83
CA GLY A 246 -22.69 17.80 8.74
C GLY A 246 -22.40 17.24 7.35
N ASP A 247 -21.88 18.04 6.41
CA ASP A 247 -21.60 17.59 5.05
C ASP A 247 -20.22 16.91 4.97
N GLU A 248 -20.23 15.63 4.62
CA GLU A 248 -19.04 14.79 4.50
C GLU A 248 -18.34 14.89 3.13
N SER A 249 -18.94 15.57 2.14
CA SER A 249 -18.52 15.56 0.74
C SER A 249 -17.06 15.99 0.56
N LEU A 250 -16.67 17.13 1.13
CA LEU A 250 -15.29 17.61 1.10
C LEU A 250 -14.35 16.70 1.88
N MET A 251 -14.76 16.21 3.05
CA MET A 251 -13.92 15.33 3.87
C MET A 251 -13.59 14.03 3.12
N ARG A 252 -14.56 13.47 2.38
CA ARG A 252 -14.37 12.28 1.54
C ARG A 252 -13.51 12.53 0.29
N ARG A 253 -13.40 13.78 -0.16
CA ARG A 253 -12.50 14.18 -1.24
C ARG A 253 -11.07 14.38 -0.75
N VAL A 254 -10.92 15.00 0.43
CA VAL A 254 -9.64 15.30 1.09
C VAL A 254 -8.98 14.02 1.61
N ILE A 255 -9.74 13.14 2.26
CA ILE A 255 -9.23 11.90 2.84
C ILE A 255 -9.58 10.72 1.95
N ARG A 256 -8.55 10.03 1.48
CA ARG A 256 -8.70 8.84 0.65
C ARG A 256 -8.49 7.57 1.46
N PRO A 257 -9.07 6.43 1.05
CA PRO A 257 -8.80 5.16 1.69
C PRO A 257 -7.33 4.75 1.51
N LEU A 258 -6.75 4.11 2.54
CA LEU A 258 -5.37 3.65 2.52
C LEU A 258 -5.04 2.70 1.35
N GLU A 259 -6.05 2.02 0.82
CA GLU A 259 -5.94 1.13 -0.34
C GLU A 259 -5.38 1.84 -1.56
N TRP A 260 -5.55 3.17 -1.62
CA TRP A 260 -4.96 4.01 -2.67
C TRP A 260 -3.43 3.91 -2.72
N MET A 261 -2.75 3.76 -1.58
CA MET A 261 -1.28 3.60 -1.54
C MET A 261 -0.80 2.19 -1.92
N LEU A 262 -1.73 1.25 -2.12
CA LEU A 262 -1.43 -0.17 -2.32
C LEU A 262 -1.75 -0.64 -3.75
N THR A 263 -2.20 0.25 -4.64
CA THR A 263 -2.64 -0.12 -5.99
C THR A 263 -1.52 -0.61 -6.90
N SER A 264 -0.26 -0.35 -6.57
CA SER A 264 0.90 -0.87 -7.30
C SER A 264 1.35 -2.26 -6.84
N TYR A 265 0.76 -2.82 -5.79
CA TYR A 265 1.14 -4.14 -5.27
C TYR A 265 0.34 -5.24 -6.00
N LYS A 266 1.00 -6.37 -6.24
CA LYS A 266 0.33 -7.59 -6.68
C LYS A 266 -0.62 -8.09 -5.57
N ARG A 267 -1.76 -8.64 -5.95
CA ARG A 267 -2.90 -8.90 -5.07
C ARG A 267 -3.13 -10.38 -4.88
N ILE A 268 -3.55 -10.74 -3.67
CA ILE A 268 -4.14 -12.03 -3.35
C ILE A 268 -5.49 -11.76 -2.68
N VAL A 269 -6.57 -12.22 -3.31
CA VAL A 269 -7.94 -12.13 -2.80
C VAL A 269 -8.21 -13.35 -1.94
N VAL A 270 -8.64 -13.14 -0.70
CA VAL A 270 -8.95 -14.22 0.24
C VAL A 270 -10.45 -14.36 0.49
N LYS A 271 -10.87 -15.57 0.85
CA LYS A 271 -12.24 -15.83 1.31
C LYS A 271 -12.53 -15.07 2.59
N ASP A 272 -13.74 -14.55 2.71
CA ASP A 272 -14.21 -13.82 3.89
C ASP A 272 -14.00 -14.63 5.19
N SER A 273 -14.19 -15.95 5.16
CA SER A 273 -13.96 -16.87 6.29
C SER A 273 -12.50 -16.90 6.80
N SER A 274 -11.53 -16.50 5.98
CA SER A 274 -10.10 -16.51 6.33
C SER A 274 -9.60 -15.16 6.82
N VAL A 275 -10.39 -14.09 6.68
CA VAL A 275 -9.96 -12.71 6.95
C VAL A 275 -9.57 -12.52 8.42
N ASP A 276 -10.43 -12.90 9.36
CA ASP A 276 -10.12 -12.67 10.79
C ASP A 276 -8.88 -13.47 11.26
N ALA A 277 -8.65 -14.67 10.71
CA ALA A 277 -7.44 -15.45 11.00
C ALA A 277 -6.18 -14.68 10.60
N ILE A 278 -6.20 -14.08 9.41
CA ILE A 278 -5.11 -13.25 8.90
C ILE A 278 -4.94 -11.98 9.75
N CYS A 279 -6.03 -11.37 10.23
CA CYS A 279 -5.97 -10.26 11.17
C CYS A 279 -5.30 -10.62 12.52
N HIS A 280 -5.34 -11.90 12.90
CA HIS A 280 -4.61 -12.44 14.05
C HIS A 280 -3.16 -12.84 13.75
N GLY A 281 -2.72 -12.69 12.49
CA GLY A 281 -1.36 -12.99 12.06
C GLY A 281 -1.17 -14.41 11.50
N ALA A 282 -2.25 -15.15 11.25
CA ALA A 282 -2.17 -16.43 10.58
C ALA A 282 -1.61 -16.27 9.16
N LYS A 283 -0.85 -17.27 8.70
CA LYS A 283 -0.34 -17.34 7.33
C LYS A 283 -1.51 -17.47 6.35
N VAL A 284 -1.37 -16.94 5.14
CA VAL A 284 -2.36 -17.13 4.08
C VAL A 284 -2.17 -18.54 3.53
N LEU A 285 -3.12 -19.42 3.79
CA LEU A 285 -3.12 -20.79 3.29
C LEU A 285 -3.87 -20.87 1.97
N ILE A 286 -3.44 -21.80 1.12
CA ILE A 286 -4.01 -22.04 -0.21
C ILE A 286 -5.55 -22.23 -0.21
N PRO A 287 -6.17 -22.97 0.74
CA PRO A 287 -7.64 -23.10 0.78
C PRO A 287 -8.41 -21.80 1.02
N GLY A 288 -7.74 -20.78 1.58
CA GLY A 288 -8.31 -19.45 1.81
C GLY A 288 -8.10 -18.48 0.65
N VAL A 289 -7.35 -18.84 -0.39
CA VAL A 289 -7.09 -18.01 -1.57
C VAL A 289 -8.21 -18.22 -2.60
N MET A 290 -8.81 -17.13 -3.07
CA MET A 290 -9.82 -17.14 -4.13
C MET A 290 -9.24 -16.76 -5.48
N ARG A 291 -8.52 -15.63 -5.52
CA ARG A 291 -7.92 -15.07 -6.74
C ARG A 291 -6.56 -14.47 -6.45
N PHE A 292 -5.70 -14.35 -7.46
CA PHE A 292 -4.38 -13.75 -7.33
C PHE A 292 -3.87 -13.20 -8.67
N ASP A 293 -2.95 -12.24 -8.65
CA ASP A 293 -2.31 -11.71 -9.88
C ASP A 293 -1.40 -12.77 -10.52
N SER A 294 -1.28 -12.79 -11.85
CA SER A 294 -0.61 -13.86 -12.64
C SER A 294 0.92 -13.87 -12.55
N GLU A 295 1.54 -12.81 -12.08
CA GLU A 295 3.00 -12.64 -12.11
C GLU A 295 3.61 -12.56 -10.70
N ILE A 296 3.05 -13.23 -9.70
CA ILE A 296 3.61 -13.22 -8.35
C ILE A 296 4.82 -14.16 -8.32
N GLU A 297 5.96 -13.63 -7.87
CA GLU A 297 7.18 -14.40 -7.62
C GLU A 297 7.39 -14.64 -6.12
N VAL A 298 8.23 -15.62 -5.79
CA VAL A 298 8.59 -15.89 -4.39
C VAL A 298 9.34 -14.69 -3.80
N GLU A 299 9.05 -14.36 -2.54
CA GLU A 299 9.53 -13.17 -1.82
C GLU A 299 8.96 -11.81 -2.28
N ASP A 300 8.10 -11.78 -3.30
CA ASP A 300 7.36 -10.56 -3.65
C ASP A 300 6.51 -10.07 -2.47
N ILE A 301 6.45 -8.75 -2.31
CA ILE A 301 5.51 -8.14 -1.37
C ILE A 301 4.15 -8.05 -2.07
N VAL A 302 3.16 -8.74 -1.51
CA VAL A 302 1.79 -8.78 -2.03
C VAL A 302 0.81 -8.13 -1.06
N VAL A 303 -0.26 -7.55 -1.59
CA VAL A 303 -1.40 -7.06 -0.80
C VAL A 303 -2.47 -8.14 -0.73
N ILE A 304 -2.88 -8.48 0.48
CA ILE A 304 -3.95 -9.43 0.75
C ILE A 304 -5.24 -8.64 0.90
N ILE A 305 -6.23 -8.92 0.05
CA ILE A 305 -7.48 -8.16 -0.01
C ILE A 305 -8.71 -9.03 0.20
N THR A 306 -9.78 -8.43 0.71
CA THR A 306 -11.11 -9.06 0.74
C THR A 306 -11.77 -9.00 -0.63
N THR A 307 -12.87 -9.72 -0.80
CA THR A 307 -13.74 -9.64 -1.99
C THR A 307 -14.35 -8.25 -2.18
N LYS A 308 -14.43 -7.44 -1.11
CA LYS A 308 -14.91 -6.04 -1.13
C LYS A 308 -13.81 -5.03 -1.49
N GLY A 309 -12.57 -5.49 -1.68
CA GLY A 309 -11.41 -4.65 -2.03
C GLY A 309 -10.71 -4.01 -0.85
N GLU A 310 -10.98 -4.47 0.38
CA GLU A 310 -10.34 -3.95 1.59
C GLU A 310 -8.95 -4.56 1.76
N ALA A 311 -7.96 -3.75 2.15
CA ALA A 311 -6.63 -4.26 2.45
C ALA A 311 -6.59 -4.92 3.84
N VAL A 312 -6.43 -6.23 3.87
CA VAL A 312 -6.32 -7.02 5.10
C VAL A 312 -4.92 -6.92 5.68
N ALA A 313 -3.91 -7.21 4.85
CA ALA A 313 -2.51 -7.25 5.26
C ALA A 313 -1.56 -7.11 4.06
N LEU A 314 -0.31 -6.74 4.33
CA LEU A 314 0.81 -6.99 3.43
C LEU A 314 1.43 -8.35 3.77
N GLY A 315 1.71 -9.14 2.74
CA GLY A 315 2.35 -10.45 2.83
C GLY A 315 3.63 -10.52 2.01
N ILE A 316 4.44 -11.53 2.31
CA ILE A 316 5.55 -11.98 1.48
C ILE A 316 5.10 -13.27 0.82
N ALA A 317 5.05 -13.31 -0.50
CA ALA A 317 4.67 -14.48 -1.27
C ALA A 317 5.65 -15.64 -0.99
N GLN A 318 5.11 -16.84 -0.83
CA GLN A 318 5.89 -18.06 -0.59
C GLN A 318 5.74 -19.08 -1.73
N MET A 319 4.93 -18.73 -2.73
CA MET A 319 4.63 -19.52 -3.91
C MET A 319 4.49 -18.56 -5.08
N THR A 320 4.90 -19.01 -6.27
CA THR A 320 4.61 -18.28 -7.50
C THR A 320 3.14 -18.44 -7.90
N SER A 321 2.66 -17.61 -8.82
CA SER A 321 1.30 -17.73 -9.36
C SER A 321 0.99 -19.10 -9.97
N GLN A 322 1.96 -19.71 -10.67
CA GLN A 322 1.79 -21.03 -11.29
C GLN A 322 1.66 -22.14 -10.23
N ILE A 323 2.43 -22.05 -9.13
CA ILE A 323 2.33 -23.00 -8.01
C ILE A 323 0.99 -22.80 -7.30
N MET A 324 0.60 -21.55 -7.02
CA MET A 324 -0.69 -21.24 -6.39
C MET A 324 -1.89 -21.73 -7.19
N ALA A 325 -1.78 -21.88 -8.52
CA ALA A 325 -2.83 -22.44 -9.36
C ALA A 325 -2.98 -23.97 -9.24
N THR A 326 -1.90 -24.69 -8.94
CA THR A 326 -1.85 -26.16 -9.08
C THR A 326 -1.90 -26.91 -7.75
N VAL A 327 -1.34 -26.37 -6.68
CA VAL A 327 -1.26 -27.07 -5.39
C VAL A 327 -2.60 -27.06 -4.65
N ASN A 328 -2.88 -28.07 -3.81
CA ASN A 328 -4.10 -28.13 -2.98
C ASN A 328 -3.91 -27.66 -1.54
N HIS A 329 -2.67 -27.62 -1.06
CA HIS A 329 -2.31 -27.26 0.31
C HIS A 329 -1.02 -26.43 0.32
N GLY A 330 -0.73 -25.81 1.46
CA GLY A 330 0.48 -25.02 1.67
C GLY A 330 0.20 -23.54 1.96
N ILE A 331 1.28 -22.79 2.10
CA ILE A 331 1.28 -21.37 2.47
C ILE A 331 1.49 -20.54 1.21
N ALA A 332 0.50 -19.75 0.82
CA ALA A 332 0.59 -18.81 -0.28
C ALA A 332 1.42 -17.57 0.10
N ALA A 333 1.21 -17.03 1.30
CA ALA A 333 1.94 -15.87 1.79
C ALA A 333 2.14 -15.88 3.31
N LYS A 334 3.31 -15.42 3.75
CA LYS A 334 3.59 -15.10 5.17
C LYS A 334 3.20 -13.65 5.44
N ILE A 335 2.67 -13.36 6.62
CA ILE A 335 2.26 -12.01 6.98
C ILE A 335 3.48 -11.13 7.28
N LYS A 336 3.58 -10.00 6.57
CA LYS A 336 4.56 -8.94 6.83
C LYS A 336 3.98 -7.87 7.76
N ARG A 337 2.74 -7.46 7.51
CA ARG A 337 2.07 -6.41 8.29
C ARG A 337 0.55 -6.52 8.19
N VAL A 338 -0.12 -6.72 9.33
CA VAL A 338 -1.59 -6.67 9.40
C VAL A 338 -2.10 -5.23 9.42
N ILE A 339 -3.06 -4.92 8.55
CA ILE A 339 -3.67 -3.60 8.40
C ILE A 339 -5.05 -3.56 9.06
N MET A 340 -5.94 -4.46 8.63
CA MET A 340 -7.32 -4.56 9.12
C MET A 340 -7.39 -4.90 10.61
N ASP A 341 -8.43 -4.43 11.27
CA ASP A 341 -8.71 -4.74 12.67
C ASP A 341 -9.13 -6.20 12.87
N ARG A 342 -8.82 -6.71 14.06
CA ARG A 342 -9.33 -8.00 14.50
C ARG A 342 -10.80 -7.85 14.83
N GLY A 343 -11.61 -8.86 14.50
CA GLY A 343 -13.05 -8.84 14.70
C GLY A 343 -13.81 -7.95 13.71
N THR A 344 -13.17 -7.42 12.66
CA THR A 344 -13.90 -6.79 11.55
C THR A 344 -14.75 -7.80 10.79
N TYR A 345 -14.26 -9.04 10.66
CA TYR A 345 -15.02 -10.18 10.18
C TYR A 345 -15.17 -11.18 11.33
N GLN A 346 -16.26 -11.96 11.32
CA GLN A 346 -16.47 -13.00 12.32
C GLN A 346 -15.41 -14.11 12.26
N LYS A 347 -15.21 -14.78 13.40
CA LYS A 347 -14.27 -15.90 13.54
C LYS A 347 -14.86 -17.16 12.91
N CYS A 348 -14.33 -17.57 11.76
CA CYS A 348 -14.75 -18.79 11.08
C CYS A 348 -13.74 -19.95 11.17
N TRP A 349 -12.63 -19.81 11.91
CA TRP A 349 -11.72 -20.94 12.10
C TRP A 349 -12.32 -21.96 13.08
N GLY A 350 -12.17 -23.24 12.77
CA GLY A 350 -12.65 -24.32 13.64
C GLY A 350 -14.16 -24.59 13.59
N THR A 351 -14.88 -23.97 12.65
CA THR A 351 -16.32 -24.19 12.41
C THR A 351 -16.60 -25.00 11.13
N GLY A 352 -15.61 -25.23 10.27
CA GLY A 352 -15.78 -26.02 9.05
C GLY A 352 -16.06 -27.51 9.33
N PRO A 353 -16.59 -28.26 8.35
CA PRO A 353 -17.05 -29.65 8.54
C PRO A 353 -15.97 -30.56 9.13
N VAL A 354 -14.74 -30.43 8.62
CA VAL A 354 -13.56 -31.18 9.10
C VAL A 354 -13.20 -30.81 10.54
N ALA A 355 -13.27 -29.53 10.90
CA ALA A 355 -12.92 -29.10 12.26
C ALA A 355 -14.00 -29.48 13.28
N GLN A 356 -15.28 -29.45 12.89
CA GLN A 356 -16.38 -29.97 13.69
C GLN A 356 -16.26 -31.48 13.87
N GLU A 357 -15.92 -32.21 12.81
CA GLU A 357 -15.67 -33.66 12.87
C GLU A 357 -14.47 -33.98 13.76
N LYS A 358 -13.36 -33.24 13.66
CA LYS A 358 -12.20 -33.37 14.56
C LYS A 358 -12.62 -33.20 16.01
N LYS A 359 -13.39 -32.15 16.33
CA LYS A 359 -13.91 -31.90 17.69
C LYS A 359 -14.82 -33.03 18.16
N ARG A 360 -15.68 -33.56 17.29
CA ARG A 360 -16.54 -34.72 17.58
C ARG A 360 -15.72 -35.96 17.90
N LEU A 361 -14.73 -36.30 17.06
CA LEU A 361 -13.87 -37.47 17.24
C LEU A 361 -13.00 -37.37 18.50
N ILE A 362 -12.53 -36.17 18.87
CA ILE A 362 -11.85 -35.93 20.15
C ILE A 362 -12.81 -36.19 21.32
N LYS A 363 -14.04 -35.67 21.26
CA LYS A 363 -15.06 -35.89 22.30
C LYS A 363 -15.46 -37.36 22.44
N GLU A 364 -15.43 -38.12 21.34
CA GLU A 364 -15.68 -39.57 21.30
C GLU A 364 -14.46 -40.41 21.71
N GLY A 365 -13.31 -39.81 22.02
CA GLY A 365 -12.07 -40.52 22.38
C GLY A 365 -11.42 -41.29 21.22
N LYS A 366 -11.86 -41.02 19.99
CA LYS A 366 -11.31 -41.61 18.74
C LYS A 366 -10.07 -40.87 18.22
N LEU A 367 -9.74 -39.73 18.82
CA LEU A 367 -8.49 -38.97 18.65
C LEU A 367 -7.97 -38.58 20.04
N ASP A 368 -6.67 -38.28 20.14
CA ASP A 368 -6.11 -37.73 21.39
C ASP A 368 -6.53 -36.26 21.63
N GLU A 369 -6.17 -35.69 22.79
CA GLU A 369 -6.48 -34.30 23.14
C GLU A 369 -5.89 -33.26 22.16
N LYS A 370 -4.83 -33.64 21.43
CA LYS A 370 -4.17 -32.81 20.40
C LYS A 370 -4.73 -33.09 19.00
N GLY A 371 -5.72 -33.99 18.90
CA GLY A 371 -6.37 -34.40 17.66
C GLY A 371 -5.51 -35.29 16.75
N LYS A 372 -4.53 -36.00 17.30
CA LYS A 372 -3.75 -37.02 16.60
C LYS A 372 -4.47 -38.36 16.60
N PRO A 373 -4.24 -39.20 15.56
CA PRO A 373 -4.80 -40.54 15.50
C PRO A 373 -4.35 -41.42 16.67
N ASN A 374 -5.26 -42.27 17.13
CA ASN A 374 -5.04 -43.34 18.10
C ASN A 374 -5.61 -44.67 17.56
N ALA A 375 -5.57 -45.73 18.35
CA ALA A 375 -6.05 -47.05 17.92
C ALA A 375 -7.56 -47.10 17.57
N LYS A 376 -8.35 -46.10 17.97
CA LYS A 376 -9.80 -46.00 17.74
C LYS A 376 -10.17 -45.03 16.62
N THR A 377 -9.20 -44.47 15.90
CA THR A 377 -9.44 -43.50 14.82
C THR A 377 -10.06 -44.18 13.60
N PRO A 378 -11.14 -43.62 13.01
CA PRO A 378 -11.73 -44.15 11.79
C PRO A 378 -10.74 -44.20 10.62
N VAL A 379 -10.78 -45.27 9.83
CA VAL A 379 -9.85 -45.52 8.70
C VAL A 379 -9.84 -44.37 7.68
N ASN A 380 -11.01 -43.81 7.38
CA ASN A 380 -11.14 -42.66 6.46
C ASN A 380 -10.43 -41.40 6.99
N TRP A 381 -10.47 -41.17 8.30
CA TRP A 381 -9.77 -40.05 8.93
C TRP A 381 -8.26 -40.26 8.92
N LEU A 382 -7.82 -41.49 9.20
CA LEU A 382 -6.42 -41.88 9.19
C LEU A 382 -5.79 -41.70 7.80
N LYS A 383 -6.50 -42.11 6.75
CA LYS A 383 -6.07 -41.94 5.35
C LYS A 383 -5.87 -40.46 4.98
N ASN A 384 -6.86 -39.62 5.25
CA ASN A 384 -6.78 -38.18 4.98
C ASN A 384 -5.71 -37.46 5.82
N TYR A 385 -5.44 -37.96 7.04
CA TYR A 385 -4.38 -37.46 7.92
C TYR A 385 -2.98 -37.81 7.40
N LEU A 386 -2.78 -39.03 6.89
CA LEU A 386 -1.51 -39.49 6.34
C LEU A 386 -1.19 -38.86 4.97
N GLU A 387 -2.21 -38.60 4.14
CA GLU A 387 -2.08 -37.94 2.83
C GLU A 387 -1.85 -36.41 2.92
N GLY A 388 -1.76 -35.84 4.13
CA GLY A 388 -1.49 -34.42 4.34
C GLY A 388 -2.64 -33.47 3.98
N GLN A 389 -3.85 -34.02 3.72
CA GLN A 389 -5.04 -33.23 3.42
C GLN A 389 -5.69 -32.61 4.68
N LEU A 390 -5.34 -33.13 5.86
CA LEU A 390 -5.73 -32.58 7.15
C LEU A 390 -4.55 -31.86 7.79
N ALA A 391 -4.77 -30.64 8.31
CA ALA A 391 -3.74 -29.92 9.05
C ALA A 391 -3.29 -30.74 10.28
N LYS A 392 -1.99 -31.05 10.34
CA LYS A 392 -1.36 -31.76 11.47
C LYS A 392 -1.56 -31.04 12.79
#